data_AF-A0A6C0ER45-F1
#
_entry.id   AF-A0A6C0ER45-F1
#
_cell.length_a   1.000
_cell.length_b   1.000
_cell.length_c   1.000
_cell.angle_alpha   90.00
_cell.angle_beta   90.00
_cell.angle_gamma   90.00
#
_symmetry.space_group_name_H-M   'P 1'
#
loop_
_entity.id
_entity.type
_entity.pdbx_description
1 polymer ?
#
loop_
_entity_poly.entity_id
_entity_poly.type
_entity_poly.pdbx_seq_one_letter_code
_entity_poly.pdbx_strand_id
1 'polypeptide(L)' 'MRDLFVDGWNSFWHVVFGMIGAIYFPVLILFIAYQLIDPFEKNVLTDIAEGLIGYYLIKSYNSLSIT' A
#
# COMPACT_ATOMS: atom_id res chain seq x y z
N MET A 1 1.00 -4.58 -17.05
CA MET A 1 1.38 -4.24 -15.67
C MET A 1 2.12 -2.92 -15.76
N ARG A 2 1.68 -1.90 -15.02
CA ARG A 2 2.33 -0.59 -14.98
C ARG A 2 3.57 -0.68 -14.09
N ASP A 3 4.59 0.12 -14.38
CA ASP A 3 5.76 0.20 -13.51
C ASP A 3 5.40 0.86 -12.16
N LEU A 4 6.13 0.48 -11.12
CA LEU A 4 5.94 1.04 -9.78
C LEU A 4 6.23 2.54 -9.76
N PHE A 5 5.43 3.30 -9.01
CA PHE A 5 5.63 4.73 -8.73
C PHE A 5 5.47 5.69 -9.93
N VAL A 6 4.93 5.21 -11.06
CA VAL A 6 4.79 6.05 -12.28
C VAL A 6 3.62 7.04 -12.20
N ASP A 7 2.63 6.80 -11.34
CA ASP A 7 1.43 7.65 -11.26
C ASP A 7 1.61 8.84 -10.31
N GLY A 8 2.83 9.09 -9.83
CA GLY A 8 3.18 10.22 -8.99
C GLY A 8 2.33 10.27 -7.72
N TRP A 9 1.34 11.18 -7.70
CA TRP A 9 0.48 11.40 -6.53
C TRP A 9 -0.41 10.19 -6.21
N ASN A 10 -0.82 9.40 -7.21
CA ASN A 10 -1.62 8.19 -6.96
C ASN A 10 -0.79 7.13 -6.22
N SER A 11 0.41 6.86 -6.76
CA SER A 11 1.38 5.97 -6.13
C SER A 11 1.79 6.44 -4.73
N PHE A 12 1.89 7.75 -4.51
CA PHE A 12 2.13 8.32 -3.18
C PHE A 12 1.02 7.94 -2.19
N TRP A 13 -0.25 8.09 -2.56
CA TRP A 13 -1.37 7.72 -1.67
C TRP A 13 -1.43 6.24 -1.36
N HIS A 14 -1.10 5.37 -2.33
CA HIS A 14 -1.03 3.92 -2.07
C HIS A 14 -0.02 3.60 -0.98
N VAL A 15 1.19 4.17 -1.05
CA VAL A 15 2.21 4.02 -0.02
C VAL A 15 1.71 4.57 1.33
N VAL A 16 1.11 5.76 1.35
CA VAL A 16 0.58 6.38 2.58
C VAL A 16 -0.51 5.51 3.22
N PHE A 17 -1.45 4.98 2.45
CA PHE A 17 -2.48 4.07 2.96
C PHE A 17 -1.88 2.77 3.50
N GLY A 18 -0.83 2.25 2.86
CA GLY A 18 -0.01 1.16 3.38
C GLY A 18 0.59 1.46 4.75
N MET A 19 1.23 2.62 4.89
CA MET A 19 1.84 3.08 6.15
C MET A 19 0.79 3.24 7.26
N ILE A 20 -0.35 3.85 6.95
CA ILE A 20 -1.48 3.98 7.89
C ILE A 20 -2.00 2.58 8.26
N GLY A 21 -2.11 1.67 7.28
CA GLY A 21 -2.51 0.28 7.48
C GLY A 21 -1.59 -0.51 8.41
N ALA A 22 -0.31 -0.15 8.50
CA ALA A 22 0.63 -0.77 9.44
C ALA A 22 0.36 -0.41 10.91
N ILE A 23 -0.26 0.76 11.14
CA ILE A 23 -0.69 1.26 12.45
C ILE A 23 -2.12 0.81 12.74
N TYR A 24 -3.01 0.94 11.74
CA TYR A 24 -4.43 0.62 11.82
C TYR A 24 -4.78 -0.45 10.79
N PHE A 25 -4.66 -1.72 11.19
CA PHE A 25 -4.92 -2.87 10.31
C PHE A 25 -6.24 -2.81 9.51
N PRO A 26 -7.37 -2.31 10.05
CA PRO A 26 -8.60 -2.17 9.27
C PRO A 26 -8.46 -1.30 8.01
N VAL A 27 -7.58 -0.29 8.02
CA VAL A 27 -7.33 0.57 6.85
C VAL A 27 -6.69 -0.23 5.70
N LEU A 28 -5.81 -1.17 6.02
CA LEU A 28 -5.19 -2.05 5.02
C LEU A 28 -6.25 -2.96 4.36
N ILE A 29 -7.17 -3.50 5.14
CA ILE A 29 -8.27 -4.33 4.61
C ILE A 29 -9.16 -3.50 3.68
N LEU A 30 -9.54 -2.29 4.10
CA LEU A 30 -10.35 -1.39 3.28
C LEU A 30 -9.63 -0.97 2.00
N PHE A 31 -8.33 -0.71 2.06
CA PHE A 31 -7.52 -0.39 0.88
C PHE A 31 -7.48 -1.55 -0.11
N ILE A 32 -7.18 -2.77 0.35
CA ILE A 32 -7.18 -3.96 -0.51
C ILE A 32 -8.56 -4.22 -1.08
N ALA A 33 -9.62 -4.12 -0.26
CA ALA A 33 -11.00 -4.27 -0.72
C ALA A 33 -11.34 -3.24 -1.79
N TYR A 34 -10.96 -1.97 -1.60
CA TYR A 34 -11.16 -0.90 -2.58
C TYR A 34 -10.49 -1.21 -3.93
N GLN A 35 -9.24 -1.66 -3.92
CA GLN A 35 -8.52 -2.05 -5.13
C GLN A 35 -9.14 -3.28 -5.84
N LEU A 36 -9.83 -4.14 -5.09
CA LEU A 36 -10.51 -5.33 -5.63
C LEU A 36 -11.94 -5.04 -6.13
N ILE A 37 -12.50 -3.85 -5.88
CA ILE A 37 -13.83 -3.47 -6.40
C ILE A 37 -13.79 -3.27 -7.91
N ASP A 38 -12.67 -2.81 -8.46
CA ASP A 38 -12.45 -2.71 -9.92
C ASP A 38 -11.29 -3.61 -10.37
N PRO A 39 -11.50 -4.95 -10.40
CA PRO A 39 -10.44 -5.90 -10.75
C PRO A 39 -10.05 -5.85 -12.24
N PHE A 40 -10.79 -5.10 -13.08
CA PHE A 40 -10.47 -4.92 -14.49
C PHE A 40 -9.50 -3.76 -14.73
N GLU A 41 -9.25 -2.96 -13.71
CA GLU A 41 -8.22 -1.94 -13.76
C GLU A 41 -6.84 -2.60 -13.82
N LYS A 42 -6.08 -2.33 -14.90
CA LYS A 42 -4.82 -3.04 -15.23
C LYS A 42 -3.71 -2.87 -14.17
N ASN A 43 -3.91 -1.99 -13.21
CA ASN A 43 -2.88 -1.52 -12.27
C ASN A 43 -3.10 -2.00 -10.82
N VAL A 44 -4.20 -2.72 -10.53
CA VAL A 44 -4.54 -3.19 -9.18
C VAL A 44 -3.37 -3.89 -8.47
N LEU A 45 -2.64 -4.75 -9.17
CA LEU A 45 -1.46 -5.43 -8.60
C LEU A 45 -0.30 -4.47 -8.29
N THR A 46 -0.13 -3.43 -9.09
CA THR A 46 0.90 -2.38 -8.88
C THR A 46 0.52 -1.54 -7.67
N ASP A 47 -0.75 -1.19 -7.56
CA ASP A 47 -1.29 -0.36 -6.49
C ASP A 47 -1.27 -1.09 -5.13
N ILE A 48 -1.60 -2.39 -5.15
CA ILE A 48 -1.43 -3.27 -3.97
C ILE A 48 0.05 -3.38 -3.59
N ALA A 49 0.97 -3.54 -4.55
CA ALA A 49 2.40 -3.61 -4.26
C ALA A 49 2.92 -2.32 -3.63
N GLU A 50 2.52 -1.14 -4.13
CA GLU A 50 2.84 0.17 -3.55
C GLU A 50 2.32 0.30 -2.11
N GLY A 51 1.07 -0.14 -1.85
CA GLY A 51 0.51 -0.19 -0.50
C GLY A 51 1.26 -1.14 0.44
N LEU A 52 1.66 -2.31 -0.05
CA LEU A 52 2.45 -3.25 0.76
C LEU A 52 3.84 -2.70 1.06
N ILE A 53 4.49 -1.98 0.14
CA ILE A 53 5.77 -1.31 0.39
C ILE A 53 5.64 -0.31 1.56
N GLY A 54 4.59 0.52 1.55
CA GLY A 54 4.30 1.43 2.67
C GLY A 54 4.06 0.71 4.00
N TYR A 55 3.32 -0.39 3.97
CA TYR A 55 3.06 -1.22 5.15
C TYR A 55 4.35 -1.80 5.75
N TYR A 56 5.21 -2.38 4.90
CA TYR A 56 6.46 -2.99 5.34
C TYR A 56 7.47 -1.96 5.86
N LEU A 57 7.54 -0.76 5.28
CA LEU A 57 8.41 0.31 5.76
C LEU A 57 8.18 0.61 7.25
N ILE A 58 6.92 0.78 7.65
CA ILE A 58 6.57 1.05 9.06
C ILE A 58 6.81 -0.17 9.95
N LYS A 59 6.47 -1.38 9.49
CA LYS A 59 6.70 -2.60 10.29
C LYS A 59 8.19 -2.87 10.52
N SER A 60 9.03 -2.69 9.50
CA SER A 60 10.48 -2.82 9.61
C SER A 60 11.08 -1.77 10.54
N TYR A 61 10.64 -0.52 10.44
CA TYR A 61 11.07 0.54 11.36
C TYR A 61 10.74 0.21 12.82
N ASN A 62 9.49 -0.19 13.09
CA ASN A 62 9.07 -0.56 14.44
C ASN A 62 9.84 -1.78 14.98
N SER A 63 10.13 -2.78 14.13
CA SER A 63 10.94 -3.93 14.53
C SER A 63 12.36 -3.54 14.92
N LEU A 64 12.98 -2.60 14.19
CA LEU A 64 14.32 -2.10 14.48
C LEU A 64 14.36 -1.28 15.78
N SER A 65 13.32 -0.50 16.07
CA SER A 65 13.26 0.34 17.28
C SER A 65 13.10 -0.44 18.60
N ILE A 66 12.79 -1.74 18.55
CA ILE A 66 12.59 -2.60 19.72
C ILE A 66 13.85 -3.45 20.02
N THR A 67 14.90 -3.34 19.18
CA THR A 67 16.19 -4.03 19.35
C THR A 67 17.23 -3.07 19.91
#